data_AF-A0A2E4CYW6-F1
#
_entry.id   AF-A0A2E4CYW6-F1
#
_cell.length_a   1.000
_cell.length_b   1.000
_cell.length_c   1.000
_cell.angle_alpha   90.00
_cell.angle_beta   90.00
_cell.angle_gamma   90.00
#
_symmetry.space_group_name_H-M   'P 1'
#
loop_
_entity.id
_entity.type
_entity.pdbx_description
1 polymer ?
#
loop_
_entity_poly.entity_id
_entity_poly.type
_entity_poly.pdbx_seq_one_letter_code
_entity_poly.pdbx_strand_id
1 'polypeptide(L)'
;MNSLLWELMDGSRTLEQITQLMDLTFHERITPVDERVEASVTNLMALGLAVVRNSPINGEWDTTPLRDPSGLLSDPDSSLGIIEEE
;
A
#
# COMPACT_ATOMS: atom_id res chain seq x y z
N MET A 1 -5.63 -7.58 10.45
CA MET A 1 -4.64 -7.59 9.35
C MET A 1 -4.94 -6.40 8.46
N ASN A 2 -3.96 -5.86 7.73
CA ASN A 2 -4.16 -5.11 6.46
C ASN A 2 -3.96 -3.58 6.42
N SER A 3 -3.53 -2.89 7.48
CA SER A 3 -3.02 -1.50 7.29
C SER A 3 -1.57 -1.52 6.82
N LEU A 4 -0.67 -2.16 7.55
CA LEU A 4 0.76 -2.18 7.17
C LEU A 4 1.01 -2.82 5.79
N LEU A 5 0.33 -3.94 5.48
CA LEU A 5 0.46 -4.57 4.16
C LEU A 5 0.06 -3.58 3.06
N TRP A 6 -1.03 -2.83 3.25
CA TRP A 6 -1.49 -1.80 2.33
C TRP A 6 -0.43 -0.70 2.14
N GLU A 7 0.10 -0.16 3.23
CA GLU A 7 1.16 0.86 3.18
C GLU A 7 2.43 0.37 2.47
N LEU A 8 2.78 -0.91 2.63
CA LEU A 8 3.97 -1.49 1.99
C LEU A 8 3.78 -1.75 0.49
N MET A 9 2.54 -1.81 0.00
CA MET A 9 2.17 -2.00 -1.42
C MET A 9 2.11 -0.69 -2.20
N ASP A 10 3.00 0.26 -1.91
CA ASP A 10 3.12 1.56 -2.59
C ASP A 10 3.74 1.48 -4.00
N GLY A 11 4.13 0.27 -4.45
CA GLY A 11 4.76 0.04 -5.75
C GLY A 11 6.28 0.29 -5.78
N SER A 12 6.90 0.63 -4.65
CA SER A 12 8.37 0.75 -4.52
C SER A 12 9.06 -0.55 -4.12
N ARG A 13 8.29 -1.55 -3.64
CA ARG A 13 8.79 -2.80 -3.07
C ARG A 13 8.37 -4.02 -3.88
N THR A 14 9.19 -5.06 -3.83
CA THR A 14 8.83 -6.40 -4.34
C THR A 14 8.00 -7.17 -3.32
N LEU A 15 7.27 -8.20 -3.78
CA LEU A 15 6.52 -9.08 -2.88
C LEU A 15 7.43 -9.72 -1.82
N GLU A 16 8.64 -10.13 -2.20
CA GLU A 16 9.63 -10.72 -1.27
C GLU A 16 10.03 -9.73 -0.17
N GLN A 17 10.30 -8.47 -0.52
CA GLN A 17 10.62 -7.43 0.46
C GLN A 17 9.45 -7.17 1.42
N ILE A 18 8.22 -7.14 0.89
CA ILE A 18 7.00 -6.97 1.70
C ILE A 18 6.85 -8.14 2.67
N THR A 19 6.98 -9.38 2.18
CA THR A 19 6.90 -10.59 3.01
C THR A 19 7.94 -10.58 4.12
N GLN A 20 9.19 -10.21 3.81
CA GLN A 20 10.26 -10.12 4.81
C GLN A 20 9.96 -9.05 5.88
N LEU A 21 9.47 -7.87 5.49
CA LEU A 21 9.10 -6.81 6.43
C LEU A 21 7.92 -7.23 7.32
N MET A 22 6.94 -7.92 6.75
CA MET A 22 5.82 -8.48 7.50
C MET A 22 6.29 -9.55 8.50
N ASP A 23 7.28 -10.37 8.14
CA ASP A 23 7.82 -11.42 9.01
C ASP A 23 8.59 -10.83 10.19
N LEU A 24 9.47 -9.87 9.91
CA LEU A 24 10.20 -9.11 10.93
C LEU A 24 9.29 -8.32 11.86
N THR A 25 8.13 -7.87 11.39
CA THR A 25 7.20 -7.09 12.20
C THR A 25 6.40 -7.98 13.14
N PHE A 26 5.85 -9.09 12.63
CA PHE A 26 4.84 -9.86 13.36
C PHE A 26 5.35 -11.15 14.00
N HIS A 27 6.54 -11.65 13.62
CA HIS A 27 7.18 -12.85 14.19
C HIS A 27 6.17 -14.00 14.40
N GLU A 28 5.39 -14.28 13.35
CA GLU A 28 4.22 -15.15 13.48
C GLU A 28 4.61 -16.60 13.75
N ARG A 29 3.79 -17.29 14.57
CA ARG A 29 4.05 -18.67 14.99
C ARG A 29 3.11 -19.72 14.39
N ILE A 30 2.03 -19.30 13.73
CA ILE A 30 0.90 -20.17 13.37
C ILE A 30 0.75 -20.33 11.86
N THR A 31 0.74 -19.23 11.10
CA THR A 31 0.69 -19.27 9.63
C THR A 31 1.96 -18.62 9.08
N PRO A 32 2.68 -19.30 8.18
CA PRO A 32 3.81 -18.72 7.47
C PRO A 32 3.43 -17.37 6.82
N VAL A 33 4.34 -16.39 6.91
CA VAL A 33 4.03 -15.00 6.50
C VAL A 33 3.85 -14.87 5.00
N ASP A 34 4.58 -15.66 4.24
CA ASP A 34 4.43 -15.86 2.81
C ASP A 34 3.00 -16.29 2.43
N GLU A 35 2.47 -17.36 3.01
CA GLU A 35 1.11 -17.85 2.70
C GLU A 35 0.04 -16.79 2.97
N ARG A 36 0.20 -16.05 4.08
CA ARG A 36 -0.74 -15.01 4.48
C ARG A 36 -0.68 -13.78 3.58
N VAL A 37 0.53 -13.32 3.24
CA VAL A 37 0.73 -12.18 2.34
C VAL A 37 0.20 -12.53 0.96
N GLU A 38 0.49 -13.73 0.44
CA GLU A 38 0.00 -14.20 -0.85
C GLU A 38 -1.54 -14.27 -0.90
N ALA A 39 -2.17 -14.83 0.13
CA ALA A 39 -3.63 -14.89 0.22
C ALA A 39 -4.25 -13.48 0.25
N SER A 40 -3.63 -12.55 0.97
CA SER A 40 -4.11 -11.17 1.09
C SER A 40 -3.98 -10.40 -0.23
N VAL A 41 -2.82 -10.51 -0.90
CA VAL A 41 -2.58 -9.89 -2.22
C VAL A 41 -3.52 -10.46 -3.26
N THR A 42 -3.72 -11.79 -3.28
CA THR A 42 -4.66 -12.45 -4.20
C THR A 42 -6.09 -11.93 -4.02
N ASN A 43 -6.53 -11.77 -2.77
CA ASN A 43 -7.86 -11.24 -2.49
C ASN A 43 -8.00 -9.77 -2.95
N LEU A 44 -6.98 -8.93 -2.72
CA LEU A 44 -6.96 -7.55 -3.20
C LEU A 44 -7.00 -7.46 -4.73
N MET A 45 -6.27 -8.33 -5.43
CA MET A 45 -6.34 -8.41 -6.90
C MET A 45 -7.72 -8.85 -7.37
N ALA A 46 -8.34 -9.85 -6.71
CA ALA A 46 -9.67 -10.33 -7.05
C ALA A 46 -10.76 -9.25 -6.86
N LEU A 47 -10.57 -8.36 -5.90
CA LEU A 47 -11.44 -7.19 -5.67
C LEU A 47 -11.13 -6.00 -6.60
N GLY A 48 -10.08 -6.08 -7.42
CA GLY A 48 -9.63 -4.98 -8.28
C GLY A 48 -8.96 -3.84 -7.52
N LEU A 49 -8.50 -4.08 -6.29
CA LEU A 49 -7.90 -3.08 -5.40
C LEU A 49 -6.37 -3.01 -5.50
N ALA A 50 -5.73 -4.03 -6.08
CA ALA A 50 -4.29 -4.08 -6.27
C ALA A 50 -3.93 -4.70 -7.63
N VAL A 51 -2.77 -4.34 -8.17
CA VAL A 51 -2.20 -4.91 -9.39
C VAL A 51 -0.73 -5.23 -9.15
N VAL A 52 -0.31 -6.46 -9.47
CA VAL A 52 1.10 -6.86 -9.44
C VAL A 52 1.74 -6.54 -10.79
N ARG A 53 2.91 -5.90 -10.75
CA ARG A 53 3.68 -5.50 -11.94
C ARG A 53 5.05 -6.16 -11.95
N ASN A 54 5.55 -6.44 -13.15
CA ASN A 54 6.92 -6.91 -13.38
C ASN A 54 7.92 -5.77 -13.64
N SER A 55 7.44 -4.52 -13.63
CA SER A 55 8.24 -3.31 -13.84
C SER A 55 7.92 -2.28 -12.76
N PRO A 56 8.89 -1.44 -12.36
CA PRO A 56 8.63 -0.33 -11.44
C PRO A 56 7.57 0.64 -11.97
N ILE A 57 6.89 1.34 -11.06
CA ILE A 57 5.99 2.44 -11.42
C ILE A 57 6.82 3.60 -11.95
N ASN A 58 6.50 4.07 -13.16
CA ASN A 58 7.19 5.18 -13.81
C ASN A 58 6.34 6.45 -13.84
N GLY A 59 5.85 6.88 -12.66
CA GLY A 59 4.99 8.07 -12.54
C GLY A 59 3.59 7.94 -13.17
N GLU A 60 3.24 6.76 -13.67
CA GLU A 60 1.92 6.43 -14.25
C GLU A 60 0.81 6.41 -13.19
N TRP A 61 1.21 6.23 -11.93
CA TRP A 61 0.34 6.24 -10.76
C TRP A 61 1.01 7.09 -9.69
N ASP A 62 0.34 8.17 -9.30
CA ASP A 62 0.78 8.98 -8.17
C ASP A 62 0.10 8.48 -6.89
N THR A 63 0.89 7.91 -5.99
CA THR A 63 0.43 7.39 -4.69
C THR A 63 0.65 8.40 -3.55
N THR A 64 1.08 9.64 -3.85
CA THR A 64 1.32 10.64 -2.81
C THR A 64 0.03 10.98 -2.06
N PRO A 65 0.10 11.13 -0.72
CA PRO A 65 -1.05 11.57 0.06
C PRO A 65 -1.57 12.93 -0.43
N LEU A 66 -2.87 13.16 -0.25
CA LEU A 66 -3.53 14.45 -0.52
C LEU A 66 -3.52 14.90 -2.00
N ARG A 67 -3.13 14.04 -2.94
CA ARG A 67 -3.20 14.37 -4.36
C ARG A 67 -4.48 13.85 -4.99
N ASP A 68 -5.25 14.76 -5.59
CA ASP A 68 -6.38 14.39 -6.43
C ASP A 68 -5.90 14.07 -7.86
N PRO A 69 -6.03 12.82 -8.33
CA PRO A 69 -5.65 12.46 -9.70
C PRO A 69 -6.55 13.09 -10.76
N SER A 70 -7.78 13.52 -10.41
CA SER A 70 -8.68 14.20 -11.34
C SER A 70 -8.41 15.70 -11.46
N GLY A 71 -7.74 16.29 -10.47
CA GLY A 71 -7.51 17.74 -10.36
C GLY A 71 -8.80 18.57 -10.23
N LEU A 72 -9.93 17.93 -9.90
CA LEU A 72 -11.24 18.56 -9.77
C LEU A 72 -11.53 19.01 -8.34
N LEU A 73 -10.85 18.42 -7.37
CA LEU A 73 -10.94 18.78 -5.97
C LEU A 73 -10.06 19.99 -5.70
N SER A 74 -10.64 20.99 -5.05
CA SER A 74 -9.91 22.14 -4.51
C SER A 74 -9.05 21.71 -3.32
N ASP A 75 -8.04 22.52 -3.00
CA ASP A 75 -7.20 22.31 -1.84
C ASP A 75 -8.05 22.12 -0.56
N PRO A 76 -7.64 21.22 0.34
CA PRO A 76 -8.36 21.00 1.59
C PRO A 76 -8.40 22.29 2.41
N ASP A 77 -9.57 22.58 3.00
CA ASP A 77 -9.78 23.78 3.81
C ASP A 77 -8.83 23.78 5.01
N SER A 78 -8.05 24.86 5.16
CA SER A 78 -7.12 25.08 6.28
C SER A 78 -7.79 24.97 7.65
N SER A 79 -9.11 25.18 7.74
CA SER A 79 -9.87 25.05 8.98
C SER A 79 -10.01 23.61 9.49
N LEU A 80 -9.77 22.60 8.64
CA LEU A 80 -9.90 21.18 8.98
C LEU A 80 -8.69 20.63 9.74
N GLY A 81 -7.58 21.35 9.81
CA GLY A 81 -6.36 20.90 10.52
C GLY A 81 -5.73 19.62 9.98
N ILE A 82 -6.03 19.24 8.73
CA ILE A 82 -5.55 18.00 8.10
C ILE A 82 -4.07 18.12 7.67
N ILE A 83 -3.60 19.36 7.47
CA ILE A 83 -2.24 19.70 7.03
C ILE A 83 -1.43 20.18 8.25
N GLU A 84 -1.30 19.36 9.29
CA GLU A 84 -0.26 19.60 10.30
C GLU A 84 1.00 18.84 9.84
N GLU A 85 1.92 19.57 9.17
CA GLU A 85 3.30 19.11 8.99
C GLU A 85 4.06 19.28 10.31
N GLU A 86 4.79 18.23 10.70
CA GLU A 86 5.78 18.21 11.80
C GLU A 86 7.05 19.00 11.43
#